data_AF-A0A931UTB1-F1
#
_entry.id   AF-A0A931UTB1-F1
#
_cell.length_a   1.000
_cell.length_b   1.000
_cell.length_c   1.000
_cell.angle_alpha   90.00
_cell.angle_beta   90.00
_cell.angle_gamma   90.00
#
_symmetry.space_group_name_H-M   'P 1'
#
loop_
_entity.id
_entity.type
_entity.pdbx_description
1 polymer ?
#
loop_
_entity_poly.entity_id
_entity_poly.type
_entity_poly.pdbx_seq_one_letter_code
_entity_poly.pdbx_strand_id
1 'polypeptide(L)'
;MRTLALVFLGMFLGCSSSDEPSAPATVTDSGMDAPVIVDSEVAETPAADAGAKCAPRPITGWTPGWYPPSGAHQGKCTATEIDELVAACLGPGAPPDGCNATRAKLATCAACVSSDAYATPTAALLEYKTPLMLLDRNVGGCVALKLGDSTKDGCGAKVRAAIDCGLQACGAQCPFDPTRGFAALNACQKKAFADPSLCKTYFDAADQCVAEAGDKVTECSFYLTGEPVADVFKRYATLFCVAAPTSDAGTD
;
A
#
# COMPACT_ATOMS: atom_id res chain seq x y z
N MET A 1 14.19 -17.46 16.09
CA MET A 1 13.04 -16.54 16.15
C MET A 1 13.38 -15.34 15.28
N ARG A 2 12.86 -15.30 14.05
CA ARG A 2 13.05 -14.16 13.13
C ARG A 2 12.02 -13.10 13.52
N THR A 3 12.48 -11.95 13.99
CA THR A 3 11.65 -10.79 14.27
C THR A 3 11.12 -10.25 12.94
N LEU A 4 9.91 -10.63 12.54
CA LEU A 4 9.13 -9.86 11.57
C LEU A 4 8.75 -8.55 12.28
N ALA A 5 9.66 -7.58 12.28
CA ALA A 5 9.30 -6.22 12.60
C ALA A 5 8.28 -5.78 11.54
N LEU A 6 7.10 -5.34 11.93
CA LEU A 6 6.19 -4.70 10.99
C LEU A 6 6.88 -3.47 10.42
N VAL A 7 7.40 -3.63 9.22
CA VAL A 7 7.72 -2.51 8.35
C VAL A 7 6.37 -1.98 7.86
N PHE A 8 5.57 -1.35 8.72
CA PHE A 8 4.38 -0.62 8.29
C PHE A 8 4.65 0.86 8.11
N LEU A 9 5.79 1.37 8.58
CA LEU A 9 6.38 2.65 8.18
C LEU A 9 7.75 2.78 8.86
N GLY A 10 8.84 2.33 8.25
CA GLY A 10 10.11 2.42 8.98
C GLY A 10 11.43 1.96 8.36
N MET A 11 11.46 1.25 7.23
CA MET A 11 12.73 0.91 6.57
C MET A 11 12.84 1.60 5.21
N PHE A 12 13.27 2.86 5.24
CA PHE A 12 14.47 3.18 4.47
C PHE A 12 15.64 2.75 5.36
N LEU A 13 16.07 1.50 5.22
CA LEU A 13 17.49 1.21 5.40
C LEU A 13 18.16 2.05 4.32
N GLY A 14 18.87 3.10 4.73
CA GLY A 14 19.87 3.69 3.85
C GLY A 14 20.74 2.56 3.35
N CYS A 15 20.92 2.47 2.03
CA CYS A 15 21.99 1.70 1.45
C CYS A 15 23.30 2.27 1.98
N SER A 16 23.77 1.79 3.14
CA SER A 16 25.16 1.92 3.51
C SER A 16 25.89 0.88 2.65
N SER A 17 26.31 1.30 1.46
CA SER A 17 27.29 0.57 0.67
C SER A 17 28.50 0.34 1.57
N SER A 18 28.68 -0.92 1.98
CA SER A 18 29.96 -1.36 2.49
C SER A 18 30.79 -1.64 1.24
N ASP A 19 31.70 -0.74 0.91
CA ASP A 19 32.71 -0.93 -0.12
C ASP A 19 33.58 -2.15 0.23
N GLU A 20 33.20 -3.33 -0.27
CA GLU A 20 34.16 -4.43 -0.44
C GLU A 20 34.75 -4.32 -1.87
N PRO A 21 36.07 -4.07 -2.01
CA PRO A 21 36.70 -3.99 -3.32
C PRO A 21 36.77 -5.37 -3.95
N SER A 22 35.81 -5.66 -4.85
CA SER A 22 35.86 -6.85 -5.71
C SER A 22 36.75 -6.59 -6.91
N ALA A 23 37.73 -7.47 -7.12
CA ALA A 23 38.70 -7.40 -8.22
C ALA A 23 38.01 -7.47 -9.60
N PRO A 24 38.54 -6.78 -10.62
CA PRO A 24 37.90 -6.66 -11.93
C PRO A 24 37.97 -7.98 -12.71
N ALA A 25 36.80 -8.54 -13.04
CA ALA A 25 36.68 -9.55 -14.09
C ALA A 25 36.56 -8.84 -15.46
N THR A 26 37.48 -9.15 -16.37
CA THR A 26 37.44 -8.68 -17.77
C THR A 26 36.34 -9.41 -18.54
N VAL A 27 35.29 -8.68 -18.91
CA VAL A 27 34.28 -9.15 -19.88
C VAL A 27 34.65 -8.57 -21.25
N THR A 28 34.86 -9.45 -22.22
CA THR A 28 35.06 -9.09 -23.63
C THR A 28 33.68 -8.89 -24.28
N ASP A 29 33.36 -7.63 -24.59
CA ASP A 29 32.11 -7.23 -25.23
C ASP A 29 32.23 -7.24 -26.76
N SER A 30 31.30 -7.92 -27.43
CA SER A 30 31.14 -7.91 -28.89
C SER A 30 29.91 -7.09 -29.25
N GLY A 31 30.11 -5.78 -29.36
CA GLY A 31 29.39 -4.88 -30.26
C GLY A 31 27.86 -4.86 -30.19
N MET A 32 27.32 -3.79 -29.61
CA MET A 32 26.27 -2.96 -30.20
C MET A 32 26.23 -1.62 -29.45
N ASP A 33 26.69 -0.55 -30.11
CA ASP A 33 26.71 0.82 -29.59
C ASP A 33 25.28 1.36 -29.36
N ALA A 34 24.80 1.21 -28.13
CA ALA A 34 23.83 2.12 -27.53
C ALA A 34 24.51 2.80 -26.33
N PRO A 35 24.38 4.12 -26.13
CA PRO A 35 25.02 4.80 -25.02
C PRO A 35 24.47 4.25 -23.70
N VAL A 36 25.31 3.52 -22.98
CA VAL A 36 25.06 3.11 -21.60
C VAL A 36 25.07 4.38 -20.75
N ILE A 37 23.89 4.84 -20.37
CA ILE A 37 23.73 5.82 -19.30
C ILE A 37 24.02 5.06 -18.00
N VAL A 38 25.28 5.09 -17.57
CA VAL A 38 25.68 4.71 -16.22
C VAL A 38 25.00 5.69 -15.27
N ASP A 39 24.05 5.16 -14.50
CA ASP A 39 23.33 5.85 -13.43
C ASP A 39 24.38 6.32 -12.41
N SER A 40 24.78 7.59 -12.54
CA SER A 40 25.67 8.23 -11.59
C SER A 40 24.93 8.28 -10.27
N GLU A 41 25.54 7.74 -9.22
CA GLU A 41 25.12 7.93 -7.83
C GLU A 41 24.82 9.41 -7.61
N VAL A 42 23.54 9.76 -7.67
CA VAL A 42 23.08 11.10 -7.35
C VAL A 42 23.25 11.21 -5.85
N ALA A 43 24.40 11.75 -5.43
CA ALA A 43 24.63 12.15 -4.06
C ALA A 43 23.39 12.93 -3.59
N GLU A 44 22.67 12.36 -2.61
CA GLU A 44 21.51 13.00 -2.00
C GLU A 44 22.00 14.29 -1.34
N THR A 45 21.89 15.39 -2.10
CA THR A 45 22.16 16.72 -1.58
C THR A 45 21.21 16.89 -0.39
N PRO A 46 21.71 17.14 0.84
CA PRO A 46 20.85 17.27 2.01
C PRO A 46 19.82 18.35 1.70
N ALA A 47 18.56 17.92 1.60
CA ALA A 47 17.46 18.79 1.21
C ALA A 47 17.44 19.98 2.17
N ALA A 48 17.73 21.17 1.64
CA ALA A 48 17.68 22.41 2.38
C ALA A 48 16.31 22.54 3.06
N ASP A 49 16.32 23.04 4.31
CA ASP A 49 15.19 23.27 5.20
C ASP A 49 14.02 24.06 4.55
N ALA A 50 13.24 23.44 3.66
CA ALA A 50 11.89 23.85 3.29
C ALA A 50 10.91 23.41 4.40
N GLY A 51 11.31 23.65 5.64
CA GLY A 51 10.75 23.10 6.87
C GLY A 51 9.33 23.56 7.15
N ALA A 52 8.67 22.73 7.96
CA ALA A 52 7.40 22.96 8.66
C ALA A 52 6.05 22.75 7.94
N LYS A 53 5.97 22.49 6.63
CA LYS A 53 4.63 22.34 6.03
C LYS A 53 3.96 20.99 6.30
N CYS A 54 4.72 19.89 6.28
CA CYS A 54 4.18 18.54 6.46
C CYS A 54 4.70 17.93 7.78
N ALA A 55 3.97 18.22 8.85
CA ALA A 55 4.19 17.66 10.18
C ALA A 55 2.85 17.20 10.78
N PRO A 56 2.86 16.18 11.67
CA PRO A 56 1.63 15.71 12.30
C PRO A 56 0.94 16.83 13.06
N ARG A 57 -0.38 16.84 13.05
CA ARG A 57 -1.19 17.72 13.89
C ARG A 57 -1.99 16.91 14.92
N PRO A 58 -2.33 17.53 16.07
CA PRO A 58 -3.27 16.94 17.00
C PRO A 58 -4.61 16.62 16.33
N ILE A 59 -5.15 15.43 16.61
CA ILE A 59 -6.40 14.90 16.04
C ILE A 59 -7.52 14.89 17.10
N THR A 60 -7.68 16.01 17.81
CA THR A 60 -8.65 16.13 18.92
C THR A 60 -10.07 15.75 18.50
N GLY A 61 -10.69 14.82 19.23
CA GLY A 61 -12.06 14.38 18.99
C GLY A 61 -12.21 13.35 17.87
N TRP A 62 -11.12 12.94 17.22
CA TRP A 62 -11.14 11.83 16.29
C TRP A 62 -11.24 10.48 17.01
N THR A 63 -12.06 9.58 16.47
CA THR A 63 -12.14 8.18 16.86
C THR A 63 -12.06 7.31 15.61
N PRO A 64 -11.35 6.16 15.64
CA PRO A 64 -11.30 5.25 14.52
C PRO A 64 -12.70 4.78 14.11
N GLY A 65 -12.98 4.80 12.81
CA GLY A 65 -14.13 4.12 12.22
C GLY A 65 -13.71 2.72 11.76
N TRP A 66 -14.61 1.75 11.88
CA TRP A 66 -14.40 0.41 11.31
C TRP A 66 -15.55 0.05 10.39
N TYR A 67 -15.19 -0.37 9.18
CA TYR A 67 -16.10 -1.02 8.23
C TYR A 67 -15.50 -2.38 7.89
N PRO A 68 -16.21 -3.49 8.16
CA PRO A 68 -15.72 -4.80 7.80
C PRO A 68 -15.60 -4.91 6.26
N PRO A 69 -14.61 -5.67 5.75
CA PRO A 69 -14.50 -5.92 4.31
C PRO A 69 -15.76 -6.65 3.80
N SER A 70 -16.11 -6.44 2.53
CA SER A 70 -17.31 -7.04 1.92
C SER A 70 -17.25 -8.56 1.75
N GLY A 71 -16.09 -9.17 2.02
CA GLY A 71 -15.85 -10.61 1.93
C GLY A 71 -14.68 -10.93 1.01
N ALA A 72 -14.09 -12.10 1.21
CA ALA A 72 -13.10 -12.66 0.29
C ALA A 72 -13.81 -13.33 -0.87
N HIS A 73 -13.15 -13.32 -2.02
CA HIS A 73 -13.49 -14.13 -3.17
C HIS A 73 -14.94 -14.02 -3.68
N GLN A 74 -15.45 -12.79 -3.77
CA GLN A 74 -16.87 -12.52 -4.05
C GLN A 74 -17.36 -12.91 -5.46
N GLY A 75 -16.45 -13.35 -6.35
CA GLY A 75 -16.80 -13.72 -7.73
C GLY A 75 -17.39 -12.55 -8.55
N LYS A 76 -17.00 -11.32 -8.22
CA LYS A 76 -17.43 -10.09 -8.91
C LYS A 76 -16.53 -9.73 -10.09
N CYS A 77 -15.33 -10.30 -10.11
CA CYS A 77 -14.35 -10.14 -11.17
C CYS A 77 -13.83 -11.51 -11.64
N THR A 78 -13.46 -11.59 -12.91
CA THR A 78 -12.51 -12.55 -13.44
C THR A 78 -11.09 -11.99 -13.37
N ALA A 79 -10.06 -12.85 -13.52
CA ALA A 79 -8.67 -12.38 -13.60
C ALA A 79 -8.45 -11.41 -14.79
N THR A 80 -9.05 -11.71 -15.93
CA THR A 80 -8.97 -10.86 -17.14
C THR A 80 -9.58 -9.47 -16.92
N GLU A 81 -10.70 -9.37 -16.21
CA GLU A 81 -11.31 -8.07 -15.88
C GLU A 81 -10.42 -7.24 -14.93
N ILE A 82 -9.72 -7.89 -14.00
CA ILE A 82 -8.73 -7.20 -13.14
C ILE A 82 -7.56 -6.70 -13.98
N ASP A 83 -7.03 -7.52 -14.88
CA ASP A 83 -5.94 -7.11 -15.77
C ASP A 83 -6.36 -5.92 -16.66
N GLU A 84 -7.60 -5.94 -17.18
CA GLU A 84 -8.16 -4.85 -17.97
C GLU A 84 -8.28 -3.55 -17.14
N LEU A 85 -8.81 -3.63 -15.91
CA LEU A 85 -8.90 -2.48 -15.01
C LEU A 85 -7.52 -1.91 -14.64
N VAL A 86 -6.58 -2.78 -14.30
CA VAL A 86 -5.22 -2.36 -13.89
C VAL A 86 -4.49 -1.72 -15.08
N ALA A 87 -4.58 -2.31 -16.28
CA ALA A 87 -3.98 -1.72 -17.47
C ALA A 87 -4.59 -0.35 -17.81
N ALA A 88 -5.92 -0.23 -17.75
CA ALA A 88 -6.64 0.99 -18.11
C ALA A 88 -6.51 2.13 -17.08
N CYS A 89 -6.27 1.82 -15.80
CA CYS A 89 -6.25 2.81 -14.72
C CYS A 89 -4.86 3.08 -14.13
N LEU A 90 -3.93 2.13 -14.23
CA LEU A 90 -2.61 2.20 -13.57
C LEU A 90 -1.46 1.91 -14.54
N GLY A 91 -1.78 1.64 -15.81
CA GLY A 91 -0.78 1.48 -16.84
C GLY A 91 0.03 2.77 -17.06
N PRO A 92 1.29 2.67 -17.52
CA PRO A 92 2.08 3.84 -17.87
C PRO A 92 1.34 4.71 -18.90
N GLY A 93 1.09 5.97 -18.56
CA GLY A 93 0.38 6.91 -19.44
C GLY A 93 -1.11 6.65 -19.62
N ALA A 94 -1.73 5.81 -18.76
CA ALA A 94 -3.16 5.55 -18.80
C ALA A 94 -3.98 6.86 -18.69
N PRO A 95 -4.77 7.23 -19.71
CA PRO A 95 -5.56 8.46 -19.67
C PRO A 95 -6.77 8.28 -18.74
N PRO A 96 -7.17 9.32 -17.97
CA PRO A 96 -8.34 9.25 -17.08
C PRO A 96 -9.63 8.78 -17.77
N ASP A 97 -9.85 9.19 -19.02
CA ASP A 97 -11.03 8.80 -19.80
C ASP A 97 -11.06 7.30 -20.11
N GLY A 98 -9.90 6.69 -20.38
CA GLY A 98 -9.77 5.25 -20.61
C GLY A 98 -10.08 4.44 -19.35
N CYS A 99 -9.59 4.90 -18.20
CA CYS A 99 -9.94 4.30 -16.91
C CYS A 99 -11.45 4.40 -16.63
N ASN A 100 -12.05 5.59 -16.80
CA ASN A 100 -13.47 5.82 -16.57
C ASN A 100 -14.35 4.95 -17.48
N ALA A 101 -14.01 4.86 -18.77
CA ALA A 101 -14.71 4.00 -19.72
C ALA A 101 -14.65 2.52 -19.32
N THR A 102 -13.47 2.05 -18.90
CA THR A 102 -13.27 0.65 -18.46
C THR A 102 -14.03 0.36 -17.17
N ARG A 103 -14.00 1.27 -16.18
CA ARG A 103 -14.80 1.14 -14.95
C ARG A 103 -16.30 1.07 -15.25
N ALA A 104 -16.79 1.86 -16.21
CA ALA A 104 -18.19 1.82 -16.62
C ALA A 104 -18.55 0.49 -17.32
N LYS A 105 -17.68 0.00 -18.21
CA LYS A 105 -17.83 -1.30 -18.88
C LYS A 105 -17.86 -2.47 -17.88
N LEU A 106 -17.00 -2.41 -16.86
CA LEU A 106 -16.82 -3.45 -15.85
C LEU A 106 -17.41 -3.06 -14.49
N ALA A 107 -18.58 -2.41 -14.47
CA ALA A 107 -19.12 -1.74 -13.28
C ALA A 107 -19.18 -2.61 -12.02
N THR A 108 -19.62 -3.87 -12.14
CA THR A 108 -19.69 -4.81 -11.01
C THR A 108 -18.30 -5.14 -10.46
N CYS A 109 -17.33 -5.41 -11.35
CA CYS A 109 -15.96 -5.70 -10.95
C CYS A 109 -15.30 -4.44 -10.35
N ALA A 110 -15.43 -3.30 -11.01
CA ALA A 110 -14.88 -2.02 -10.54
C ALA A 110 -15.40 -1.63 -9.15
N ALA A 111 -16.68 -1.84 -8.86
CA ALA A 111 -17.27 -1.57 -7.54
C ALA A 111 -16.75 -2.51 -6.43
N CYS A 112 -16.31 -3.72 -6.79
CA CYS A 112 -15.63 -4.60 -5.85
C CYS A 112 -14.16 -4.21 -5.65
N VAL A 113 -13.49 -3.79 -6.73
CA VAL A 113 -12.07 -3.44 -6.71
C VAL A 113 -11.84 -2.14 -5.94
N SER A 114 -12.66 -1.11 -6.11
CA SER A 114 -12.44 0.16 -5.42
C SER A 114 -13.71 0.80 -4.85
N SER A 115 -13.54 1.48 -3.72
CA SER A 115 -14.60 2.24 -3.05
C SER A 115 -14.04 3.53 -2.45
N ASP A 116 -14.91 4.50 -2.22
CA ASP A 116 -14.55 5.72 -1.48
C ASP A 116 -14.08 5.38 -0.06
N ALA A 117 -12.89 5.85 0.31
CA ALA A 117 -12.25 5.56 1.58
C ALA A 117 -13.01 6.14 2.80
N TYR A 118 -13.86 7.15 2.59
CA TYR A 118 -14.60 7.86 3.63
C TYR A 118 -16.10 7.51 3.68
N ALA A 119 -16.66 6.90 2.62
CA ALA A 119 -18.08 6.54 2.59
C ALA A 119 -18.31 5.09 3.06
N THR A 120 -17.77 4.12 2.33
CA THR A 120 -17.95 2.69 2.59
C THR A 120 -16.68 1.94 2.18
N PRO A 121 -15.61 1.97 3.01
CA PRO A 121 -14.29 1.47 2.65
C PRO A 121 -14.19 -0.06 2.74
N THR A 122 -15.03 -0.76 1.99
CA THR A 122 -15.16 -2.23 2.04
C THR A 122 -14.52 -2.94 0.85
N ALA A 123 -14.16 -2.21 -0.21
CA ALA A 123 -13.53 -2.76 -1.42
C ALA A 123 -12.05 -3.14 -1.21
N ALA A 124 -11.45 -3.77 -2.23
CA ALA A 124 -10.02 -4.13 -2.22
C ALA A 124 -9.11 -2.91 -2.10
N LEU A 125 -9.45 -1.83 -2.80
CA LEU A 125 -8.73 -0.57 -2.85
C LEU A 125 -9.63 0.57 -2.36
N LEU A 126 -9.00 1.55 -1.73
CA LEU A 126 -9.64 2.68 -1.08
C LEU A 126 -9.23 3.98 -1.77
N GLU A 127 -10.20 4.63 -2.39
CA GLU A 127 -10.03 5.92 -3.06
C GLU A 127 -10.17 7.04 -2.02
N TYR A 128 -9.05 7.62 -1.63
CA TYR A 128 -9.00 8.84 -0.83
C TYR A 128 -9.05 10.03 -1.77
N LYS A 129 -10.20 10.70 -1.81
CA LYS A 129 -10.42 11.90 -2.62
C LYS A 129 -9.67 13.11 -2.05
N THR A 130 -9.92 14.28 -2.62
CA THR A 130 -9.35 15.57 -2.19
C THR A 130 -9.36 15.71 -0.65
N PRO A 131 -8.24 16.13 -0.02
CA PRO A 131 -7.01 16.66 -0.63
C PRO A 131 -5.93 15.60 -0.94
N LEU A 132 -6.15 14.33 -0.60
CA LEU A 132 -5.13 13.30 -0.69
C LEU A 132 -4.98 12.73 -2.10
N MET A 133 -6.09 12.63 -2.85
CA MET A 133 -6.11 12.11 -4.24
C MET A 133 -5.27 10.83 -4.41
N LEU A 134 -5.37 9.91 -3.45
CA LEU A 134 -4.57 8.70 -3.41
C LEU A 134 -5.45 7.46 -3.48
N LEU A 135 -4.92 6.41 -4.10
CA LEU A 135 -5.51 5.09 -4.10
C LEU A 135 -4.64 4.22 -3.22
N ASP A 136 -5.18 3.81 -2.07
CA ASP A 136 -4.51 2.89 -1.16
C ASP A 136 -5.21 1.53 -1.19
N ARG A 137 -4.61 0.56 -0.54
CA ARG A 137 -5.16 -0.78 -0.39
C ARG A 137 -5.96 -0.85 0.89
N ASN A 138 -6.97 -1.71 0.93
CA ASN A 138 -7.72 -1.99 2.15
C ASN A 138 -6.95 -2.98 3.03
N VAL A 139 -5.81 -2.55 3.57
CA VAL A 139 -4.91 -3.42 4.37
C VAL A 139 -5.65 -4.03 5.55
N GLY A 140 -6.40 -3.22 6.31
CA GLY A 140 -7.21 -3.71 7.43
C GLY A 140 -8.24 -4.75 6.99
N GLY A 141 -8.89 -4.53 5.83
CA GLY A 141 -9.77 -5.51 5.20
C GLY A 141 -9.05 -6.81 4.82
N CYS A 142 -7.87 -6.72 4.19
CA CYS A 142 -7.06 -7.90 3.85
C CYS A 142 -6.71 -8.72 5.10
N VAL A 143 -6.24 -8.07 6.16
CA VAL A 143 -5.91 -8.73 7.43
C VAL A 143 -7.14 -9.40 8.03
N ALA A 144 -8.29 -8.72 8.06
CA ALA A 144 -9.54 -9.30 8.55
C ALA A 144 -9.96 -10.53 7.75
N LEU A 145 -9.88 -10.49 6.42
CA LEU A 145 -10.21 -11.62 5.55
C LEU A 145 -9.26 -12.81 5.74
N LYS A 146 -7.96 -12.55 5.89
CA LYS A 146 -6.94 -13.60 6.07
C LYS A 146 -7.01 -14.27 7.43
N LEU A 147 -7.42 -13.54 8.45
CA LEU A 147 -7.61 -14.08 9.80
C LEU A 147 -9.02 -14.63 10.04
N GLY A 148 -9.98 -14.36 9.15
CA GLY A 148 -11.37 -14.71 9.35
C GLY A 148 -12.02 -13.93 10.51
N ASP A 149 -11.52 -12.73 10.80
CA ASP A 149 -11.98 -11.88 11.91
C ASP A 149 -12.27 -10.46 11.43
N SER A 150 -13.55 -10.21 11.12
CA SER A 150 -14.08 -8.91 10.70
C SER A 150 -14.68 -8.10 11.86
N THR A 151 -14.46 -8.51 13.10
CA THR A 151 -15.00 -7.79 14.27
C THR A 151 -14.32 -6.43 14.45
N LYS A 152 -15.00 -5.50 15.12
CA LYS A 152 -14.49 -4.15 15.40
C LYS A 152 -13.24 -4.12 16.31
N ASP A 153 -12.97 -5.22 17.01
CA ASP A 153 -11.84 -5.35 17.93
C ASP A 153 -10.73 -6.28 17.35
N GLY A 154 -10.98 -6.85 16.17
CA GLY A 154 -10.07 -7.75 15.46
C GLY A 154 -8.83 -7.05 14.92
N CYS A 155 -7.84 -7.85 14.48
CA CYS A 155 -6.57 -7.29 14.01
C CYS A 155 -6.73 -6.37 12.78
N GLY A 156 -7.65 -6.69 11.87
CA GLY A 156 -7.95 -5.82 10.72
C GLY A 156 -8.45 -4.44 11.12
N ALA A 157 -9.28 -4.36 12.16
CA ALA A 157 -9.77 -3.08 12.70
C ALA A 157 -8.65 -2.26 13.36
N LYS A 158 -7.73 -2.92 14.09
CA LYS A 158 -6.55 -2.26 14.68
C LYS A 158 -5.62 -1.69 13.60
N VAL A 159 -5.33 -2.47 12.56
CA VAL A 159 -4.54 -2.02 11.41
C VAL A 159 -5.20 -0.84 10.72
N ARG A 160 -6.52 -0.88 10.52
CA ARG A 160 -7.25 0.25 9.95
C ARG A 160 -7.18 1.50 10.83
N ALA A 161 -7.34 1.34 12.14
CA ALA A 161 -7.25 2.45 13.09
C ALA A 161 -5.87 3.13 13.04
N ALA A 162 -4.78 2.36 12.94
CA ALA A 162 -3.44 2.93 12.79
C ALA A 162 -3.30 3.76 11.50
N ILE A 163 -3.73 3.21 10.36
CA ILE A 163 -3.67 3.90 9.05
C ILE A 163 -4.50 5.18 9.08
N ASP A 164 -5.75 5.11 9.52
CA ASP A 164 -6.64 6.27 9.59
C ASP A 164 -6.07 7.33 10.55
N CYS A 165 -5.50 6.95 11.69
CA CYS A 165 -4.87 7.90 12.59
C CYS A 165 -3.75 8.67 11.91
N GLY A 166 -2.85 7.97 11.19
CA GLY A 166 -1.76 8.61 10.46
C GLY A 166 -2.28 9.57 9.38
N LEU A 167 -3.30 9.16 8.63
CA LEU A 167 -3.93 9.99 7.61
C LEU A 167 -4.65 11.22 8.20
N GLN A 168 -5.30 11.09 9.36
CA GLN A 168 -5.92 12.23 10.04
C GLN A 168 -4.88 13.21 10.60
N ALA A 169 -3.79 12.69 11.16
CA ALA A 169 -2.72 13.51 11.69
C ALA A 169 -1.96 14.28 10.60
N CYS A 170 -1.85 13.70 9.40
CA CYS A 170 -0.95 14.21 8.35
C CYS A 170 -1.63 14.71 7.09
N GLY A 171 -2.76 14.12 6.66
CA GLY A 171 -3.28 14.27 5.31
C GLY A 171 -3.65 15.71 4.92
N ALA A 172 -4.19 16.49 5.86
CA ALA A 172 -4.53 17.89 5.61
C ALA A 172 -3.31 18.82 5.47
N GLN A 173 -2.17 18.47 6.08
CA GLN A 173 -0.94 19.28 6.04
C GLN A 173 0.08 18.77 5.01
N CYS A 174 -0.15 17.57 4.49
CA CYS A 174 0.69 16.89 3.52
C CYS A 174 -0.13 16.62 2.26
N PRO A 175 -0.57 17.68 1.53
CA PRO A 175 -1.30 17.48 0.28
C PRO A 175 -0.44 16.68 -0.70
N PHE A 176 -1.10 15.84 -1.50
CA PHE A 176 -0.41 15.09 -2.54
C PHE A 176 0.24 16.05 -3.54
N ASP A 177 1.52 15.78 -3.81
CA ASP A 177 2.31 16.52 -4.78
C ASP A 177 2.87 15.49 -5.76
N PRO A 178 2.44 15.49 -7.03
CA PRO A 178 2.89 14.51 -8.01
C PRO A 178 4.41 14.55 -8.26
N THR A 179 5.07 15.67 -7.93
CA THR A 179 6.53 15.81 -8.08
C THR A 179 7.31 15.26 -6.89
N ARG A 180 6.74 15.28 -5.68
CA ARG A 180 7.36 14.77 -4.45
C ARG A 180 6.82 13.41 -4.02
N GLY A 181 5.77 12.93 -4.70
CA GLY A 181 5.06 11.70 -4.39
C GLY A 181 4.57 11.65 -2.94
N PHE A 182 4.67 10.46 -2.34
CA PHE A 182 4.22 10.20 -0.97
C PHE A 182 5.29 10.39 0.10
N ALA A 183 6.51 10.79 -0.27
CA ALA A 183 7.64 10.86 0.67
C ALA A 183 7.34 11.78 1.88
N ALA A 184 6.73 12.94 1.62
CA ALA A 184 6.35 13.88 2.68
C ALA A 184 5.27 13.29 3.60
N LEU A 185 4.20 12.72 3.04
CA LEU A 185 3.13 12.09 3.82
C LEU A 185 3.66 10.94 4.68
N ASN A 186 4.51 10.08 4.11
CA ASN A 186 5.14 8.96 4.81
C ASN A 186 6.03 9.47 5.96
N ALA A 187 6.85 10.49 5.72
CA ALA A 187 7.69 11.08 6.76
C ALA A 187 6.86 11.69 7.91
N CYS A 188 5.72 12.31 7.59
CA CYS A 188 4.79 12.81 8.60
C CYS A 188 4.17 11.66 9.40
N GLN A 189 3.60 10.66 8.73
CA GLN A 189 2.96 9.53 9.42
C GLN A 189 3.94 8.80 10.34
N LYS A 190 5.22 8.67 9.94
CA LYS A 190 6.27 8.10 10.78
C LYS A 190 6.42 8.85 12.10
N LYS A 191 6.40 10.18 12.05
CA LYS A 191 6.44 11.03 13.26
C LYS A 191 5.16 10.85 14.09
N ALA A 192 4.00 10.77 13.46
CA ALA A 192 2.72 10.56 14.16
C ALA A 192 2.67 9.20 14.88
N PHE A 193 3.20 8.13 14.26
CA PHE A 193 3.27 6.78 14.83
C PHE A 193 4.30 6.65 15.95
N ALA A 194 5.32 7.52 15.98
CA ALA A 194 6.28 7.57 17.07
C ALA A 194 5.77 8.36 18.30
N ASP A 195 4.73 9.19 18.15
CA ASP A 195 4.24 10.09 19.20
C ASP A 195 3.10 9.46 20.03
N PRO A 196 3.28 9.25 21.36
CA PRO A 196 2.26 8.70 22.26
C PRO A 196 1.03 9.58 22.44
N SER A 197 1.13 10.88 22.15
CA SER A 197 0.00 11.81 22.20
C SER A 197 -0.83 11.81 20.91
N LEU A 198 -0.35 11.13 19.86
CA LEU A 198 -1.00 11.05 18.55
C LEU A 198 -1.38 9.60 18.22
N CYS A 199 -0.58 8.92 17.40
CA CYS A 199 -0.98 7.66 16.77
C CYS A 199 -0.25 6.43 17.29
N LYS A 200 0.73 6.58 18.18
CA LYS A 200 1.54 5.46 18.66
C LYS A 200 0.71 4.33 19.26
N THR A 201 -0.31 4.62 20.07
CA THR A 201 -1.15 3.58 20.69
C THR A 201 -1.87 2.72 19.65
N TYR A 202 -2.37 3.32 18.56
CA TYR A 202 -3.01 2.58 17.48
C TYR A 202 -1.99 1.79 16.67
N PHE A 203 -0.83 2.41 16.40
CA PHE A 203 0.27 1.76 15.69
C PHE A 203 0.79 0.53 16.45
N ASP A 204 1.07 0.66 17.74
CA ASP A 204 1.53 -0.45 18.60
C ASP A 204 0.50 -1.58 18.65
N ALA A 205 -0.80 -1.27 18.69
CA ALA A 205 -1.86 -2.28 18.70
C ALA A 205 -1.96 -3.05 17.37
N ALA A 206 -1.75 -2.36 16.24
CA ALA A 206 -1.67 -2.97 14.92
C ALA A 206 -0.39 -3.81 14.75
N ASP A 207 0.75 -3.28 15.19
CA ASP A 207 2.05 -3.94 15.21
C ASP A 207 2.00 -5.26 15.99
N GLN A 208 1.50 -5.21 17.23
CA GLN A 208 1.36 -6.42 18.03
C GLN A 208 0.50 -7.49 17.33
N CYS A 209 -0.66 -7.12 16.80
CA CYS A 209 -1.59 -8.11 16.25
C CYS A 209 -1.09 -8.73 14.94
N VAL A 210 -0.41 -7.96 14.09
CA VAL A 210 0.18 -8.50 12.85
C VAL A 210 1.39 -9.37 13.17
N ALA A 211 2.19 -9.01 14.18
CA ALA A 211 3.28 -9.86 14.65
C ALA A 211 2.76 -11.22 15.17
N GLU A 212 1.65 -11.24 15.90
CA GLU A 212 0.97 -12.46 16.36
C GLU A 212 0.38 -13.28 15.19
N ALA A 213 -0.12 -12.61 14.15
CA ALA A 213 -0.67 -13.26 12.96
C ALA A 213 0.41 -13.95 12.09
N GLY A 214 1.64 -13.43 12.10
CA GLY A 214 2.79 -13.98 11.39
C GLY A 214 2.53 -14.11 9.88
N ASP A 215 2.89 -15.27 9.32
CA ASP A 215 2.86 -15.48 7.87
C ASP A 215 1.47 -15.44 7.24
N LYS A 216 0.40 -15.55 8.05
CA LYS A 216 -0.99 -15.52 7.57
C LYS A 216 -1.37 -14.20 6.90
N VAL A 217 -0.65 -13.13 7.20
CA VAL A 217 -0.96 -11.77 6.73
C VAL A 217 0.19 -11.12 5.96
N THR A 218 1.27 -11.86 5.67
CA THR A 218 2.43 -11.37 4.92
C THR A 218 2.01 -10.79 3.55
N GLU A 219 1.05 -11.43 2.89
CA GLU A 219 0.53 -10.99 1.59
C GLU A 219 -0.28 -9.67 1.64
N CYS A 220 -0.73 -9.26 2.84
CA CYS A 220 -1.37 -7.97 3.06
C CYS A 220 -0.37 -6.82 3.18
N SER A 221 0.95 -7.09 3.28
CA SER A 221 1.96 -6.04 3.39
C SER A 221 2.27 -5.35 2.04
N PHE A 222 2.88 -4.16 2.08
CA PHE A 222 3.39 -3.44 0.88
C PHE A 222 4.74 -3.97 0.40
N TYR A 223 5.44 -4.73 1.25
CA TYR A 223 6.91 -4.82 1.18
C TYR A 223 7.42 -6.18 0.71
N LEU A 224 6.85 -6.69 -0.38
CA LEU A 224 7.68 -7.46 -1.30
C LEU A 224 8.49 -6.43 -2.08
N THR A 225 9.62 -6.02 -1.53
CA THR A 225 10.53 -5.02 -2.12
C THR A 225 10.72 -5.28 -3.61
N GLY A 226 10.41 -4.29 -4.46
CA GLY A 226 10.54 -4.38 -5.91
C GLY A 226 9.31 -4.89 -6.66
N GLU A 227 8.21 -5.22 -5.98
CA GLU A 227 6.96 -5.58 -6.64
C GLU A 227 6.32 -4.37 -7.35
N PRO A 228 5.96 -4.47 -8.64
CA PRO A 228 5.21 -3.42 -9.32
C PRO A 228 3.89 -3.11 -8.62
N VAL A 229 3.53 -1.82 -8.53
CA VAL A 229 2.26 -1.37 -7.91
C VAL A 229 1.05 -2.08 -8.52
N ALA A 230 1.08 -2.32 -9.83
CA ALA A 230 0.06 -3.07 -10.55
C ALA A 230 -0.16 -4.47 -9.94
N ASP A 231 0.90 -5.20 -9.61
CA ASP A 231 0.82 -6.57 -9.09
C ASP A 231 0.30 -6.59 -7.66
N VAL A 232 0.70 -5.62 -6.84
CA VAL A 232 0.12 -5.43 -5.50
C VAL A 232 -1.39 -5.22 -5.59
N PHE A 233 -1.85 -4.43 -6.56
CA PHE A 233 -3.27 -4.14 -6.73
C PHE A 233 -4.04 -5.34 -7.25
N LYS A 234 -3.46 -6.09 -8.21
CA LYS A 234 -4.01 -7.37 -8.66
C LYS A 234 -4.18 -8.33 -7.50
N ARG A 235 -3.17 -8.49 -6.62
CA ARG A 235 -3.25 -9.36 -5.45
C ARG A 235 -4.45 -9.02 -4.55
N TYR A 236 -4.63 -7.74 -4.23
CA TYR A 236 -5.76 -7.28 -3.42
C TYR A 236 -7.09 -7.48 -4.13
N ALA A 237 -7.18 -7.11 -5.41
CA ALA A 237 -8.39 -7.31 -6.22
C ALA A 237 -8.76 -8.80 -6.33
N THR A 238 -7.79 -9.69 -6.51
CA THR A 238 -8.00 -11.14 -6.55
C THR A 238 -8.56 -11.66 -5.23
N LEU A 239 -7.96 -11.26 -4.10
CA LEU A 239 -8.43 -11.70 -2.78
C LEU A 239 -9.88 -11.31 -2.51
N PHE A 240 -10.29 -10.10 -2.86
CA PHE A 240 -11.65 -9.62 -2.56
C PHE A 240 -12.66 -10.06 -3.63
N CYS A 241 -12.28 -10.03 -4.91
CA CYS A 241 -13.24 -9.96 -6.00
C CYS A 241 -13.25 -11.17 -6.93
N VAL A 242 -12.17 -11.93 -7.03
CA VAL A 242 -12.14 -13.12 -7.89
C VAL A 242 -12.69 -14.31 -7.14
N ALA A 243 -13.52 -15.12 -7.79
CA ALA A 243 -14.04 -16.35 -7.18
C ALA A 243 -12.90 -17.19 -6.57
N ALA A 244 -13.19 -17.88 -5.48
CA ALA A 244 -12.19 -18.72 -4.83
C ALA A 244 -11.72 -19.77 -5.86
N PRO A 245 -10.42 -20.09 -5.89
CA PRO A 245 -9.97 -21.20 -6.71
C PRO A 245 -10.80 -22.43 -6.32
N THR A 246 -11.37 -23.12 -7.30
CA THR A 246 -12.02 -24.40 -7.03
C THR A 246 -10.96 -25.28 -6.41
N SER A 247 -11.12 -25.65 -5.13
CA SER A 247 -10.34 -26.74 -4.58
C SER A 247 -10.63 -27.93 -5.48
N ASP A 248 -9.64 -28.33 -6.27
CA ASP A 248 -9.62 -29.62 -6.91
C ASP A 248 -9.81 -30.62 -5.79
N ALA A 249 -11.07 -31.04 -5.59
CA ALA A 249 -11.40 -32.05 -4.60
C ALA A 249 -10.60 -33.27 -5.02
N GLY A 250 -9.47 -33.46 -4.35
CA GLY A 250 -8.43 -34.40 -4.77
C GLY A 250 -9.10 -35.69 -5.17
N THR A 251 -8.89 -36.12 -6.41
CA THR A 251 -9.01 -37.53 -6.73
C THR A 251 -7.82 -38.20 -6.05
N ASP A 252 -7.98 -38.49 -4.77
CA ASP A 252 -7.20 -39.49 -4.03
C ASP A 252 -7.44 -40.89 -4.64
#